data_AF-A0A1S4HD05-F1
#
_entry.id   AF-A0A1S4HD05-F1
#
_cell.length_a   1.000
_cell.length_b   1.000
_cell.length_c   1.000
_cell.angle_alpha   90.00
_cell.angle_beta   90.00
_cell.angle_gamma   90.00
#
_symmetry.space_group_name_H-M   'P 1'
#
loop_
_entity.id
_entity.type
_entity.pdbx_description
1 polymer ?
#
loop_
_entity_poly.entity_id
_entity_poly.type
_entity_poly.pdbx_seq_one_letter_code
_entity_poly.pdbx_strand_id
1 'polypeptide(L)'
;MEKMKATADKKLVVMISKLDLDLEMVKMALEESNLCNSAIQLSRTRNSKAPKKTFGNITVMSVAVDENVSGSNKLTEHTVTAEIVELLKSVRRQKRQEQHHTIVMKFKGNRQFFSSVSCSKCTVEKECSAIPTFLSLVQHHQQLQNVPPPAENDPNNSVTIGHTSKKRLVNRELRVLLQRLDLNKQFLAVPAATADPPSPPVLKKVQKQPGLITPEQVERARQLSMVQLIRDFPGDSVDEFLRFCTERMAGADGDVCDSIPLLTIEQADTDLWHELRIGRITASRMHEASRCTMLNGSLKNKVMGVSSGFSMAMKRGTDLEGHVLAELRKQYPGLRDTGLILDPACPWMGASPDGICDEFVLEIKCPYTERTHECYVDVAKLSPKYFAQIQLQMHVTHRPKALLAVAALDFETTRRITQLWIDYDRAYVEGVMEQAYEFWCKAIFKALLKKRSSKK
;
A
#
# COMPACT_ATOMS: atom_id res chain seq x y z
N MET A 1 23.90 -40.83 -44.90
CA MET A 1 22.60 -40.12 -44.97
C MET A 1 21.74 -40.64 -43.83
N GLU A 2 21.72 -39.93 -42.71
CA GLU A 2 20.81 -40.21 -41.60
C GLU A 2 20.14 -38.89 -41.24
N LYS A 3 18.81 -38.83 -41.42
CA LYS A 3 17.99 -37.64 -41.17
C LYS A 3 17.88 -37.43 -39.66
N MET A 4 18.66 -36.52 -39.08
CA MET A 4 18.31 -35.94 -37.78
C MET A 4 17.15 -34.94 -38.00
N LYS A 5 15.94 -35.37 -37.66
CA LYS A 5 14.82 -34.46 -37.38
C LYS A 5 15.25 -33.55 -36.23
N ALA A 6 15.43 -32.26 -36.51
CA ALA A 6 15.47 -31.25 -35.47
C ALA A 6 14.09 -31.19 -34.81
N THR A 7 13.92 -31.88 -33.68
CA THR A 7 12.84 -31.61 -32.75
C THR A 7 13.04 -30.19 -32.22
N ALA A 8 12.23 -29.24 -32.68
CA ALA A 8 12.19 -27.90 -32.11
C ALA A 8 11.78 -28.02 -30.63
N ASP A 9 12.69 -27.65 -29.73
CA ASP A 9 12.44 -27.58 -28.28
C ASP A 9 11.27 -26.63 -28.00
N LYS A 10 10.08 -27.20 -27.76
CA LYS A 10 8.89 -26.45 -27.35
C LYS A 10 9.06 -26.06 -25.87
N LYS A 11 9.49 -24.83 -25.61
CA LYS A 11 9.58 -24.24 -24.27
C LYS A 11 8.17 -23.94 -23.72
N LEU A 12 7.95 -24.22 -22.43
CA LEU A 12 6.71 -23.86 -21.74
C LEU A 12 6.71 -22.35 -21.46
N VAL A 13 5.95 -21.57 -22.23
CA VAL A 13 5.75 -20.13 -21.99
C VAL A 13 4.35 -19.92 -21.42
N VAL A 14 4.27 -19.41 -20.19
CA VAL A 14 3.00 -19.07 -19.54
C VAL A 14 2.83 -17.55 -19.59
N MET A 15 1.84 -17.09 -20.37
CA MET A 15 1.39 -15.71 -20.39
C MET A 15 0.31 -15.54 -19.29
N ILE A 16 0.55 -14.71 -18.29
CA ILE A 16 -0.40 -14.49 -17.18
C ILE A 16 -1.01 -13.10 -17.33
N SER A 17 -2.30 -13.02 -17.63
CA SER A 17 -2.99 -11.76 -17.91
C SER A 17 -3.35 -10.91 -16.68
N LYS A 18 -2.92 -11.32 -15.48
CA LYS A 18 -3.35 -10.73 -14.19
C LYS A 18 -2.29 -10.77 -13.07
N LEU A 19 -0.99 -10.82 -13.41
CA LEU A 19 0.08 -10.66 -12.42
C LEU A 19 0.64 -9.23 -12.53
N ASP A 20 0.36 -8.41 -11.52
CA ASP A 20 0.87 -7.04 -11.41
C ASP A 20 2.29 -7.09 -10.77
N LEU A 21 3.26 -7.57 -11.56
CA LEU A 21 4.67 -7.67 -11.17
C LEU A 21 5.49 -6.77 -12.09
N ASP A 22 6.23 -5.82 -11.52
CA ASP A 22 7.26 -5.06 -12.22
C ASP A 22 8.66 -5.63 -11.92
N LEU A 23 9.63 -5.28 -12.78
CA LEU A 23 11.00 -5.81 -12.70
C LEU A 23 11.71 -5.39 -11.40
N GLU A 24 11.44 -4.18 -10.89
CA GLU A 24 12.14 -3.64 -9.72
C GLU A 24 11.62 -4.27 -8.42
N MET A 25 10.33 -4.61 -8.35
CA MET A 25 9.74 -5.42 -7.28
C MET A 25 10.33 -6.83 -7.25
N VAL A 26 10.53 -7.43 -8.42
CA VAL A 26 11.16 -8.75 -8.52
C VAL A 26 12.62 -8.67 -8.10
N LYS A 27 13.37 -7.64 -8.50
CA LYS A 27 14.74 -7.41 -8.04
C LYS A 27 14.81 -7.21 -6.52
N MET A 28 13.98 -6.34 -5.95
CA MET A 28 13.95 -6.10 -4.50
C MET A 28 13.65 -7.38 -3.70
N ALA A 29 12.65 -8.17 -4.12
CA ALA A 29 12.34 -9.43 -3.47
C ALA A 29 13.50 -10.44 -3.52
N LEU A 30 14.34 -10.38 -4.57
CA LEU A 30 15.49 -11.25 -4.77
C LEU A 30 16.76 -10.73 -4.05
N GLU A 31 16.91 -9.40 -3.90
CA GLU A 31 17.99 -8.75 -3.16
C GLU A 31 17.80 -8.91 -1.64
N GLU A 32 16.61 -8.64 -1.11
CA GLU A 32 16.30 -8.70 0.33
C GLU A 32 16.30 -10.13 0.92
N SER A 33 16.20 -11.14 0.06
CA SER A 33 16.24 -12.55 0.48
C SER A 33 17.67 -13.08 0.66
N ASN A 34 18.71 -12.23 0.57
CA ASN A 34 20.13 -12.63 0.59
C ASN A 34 20.44 -13.73 -0.43
N LEU A 35 19.70 -13.78 -1.55
CA LEU A 35 19.89 -14.76 -2.63
C LEU A 35 21.03 -14.39 -3.58
N CYS A 36 21.74 -13.29 -3.32
CA CYS A 36 22.98 -12.94 -4.00
C CYS A 36 24.17 -13.51 -3.22
N ASN A 37 24.74 -14.60 -3.75
CA ASN A 37 26.02 -15.20 -3.36
C ASN A 37 26.15 -15.71 -1.90
N SER A 38 25.51 -16.84 -1.60
CA SER A 38 26.14 -18.05 -1.01
C SER A 38 25.08 -19.02 -0.47
N ALA A 39 25.35 -20.32 -0.57
CA ALA A 39 24.41 -21.40 -0.28
C ALA A 39 23.88 -21.40 1.17
N ILE A 40 22.55 -21.42 1.35
CA ILE A 40 21.93 -21.60 2.68
C ILE A 40 20.99 -22.81 2.68
N GLN A 41 21.31 -23.82 3.49
CA GLN A 41 20.41 -24.90 3.86
C GLN A 41 19.38 -24.41 4.90
N LEU A 42 18.11 -24.37 4.52
CA LEU A 42 17.01 -24.16 5.47
C LEU A 42 16.85 -25.42 6.35
N SER A 43 17.51 -25.45 7.50
CA SER A 43 17.40 -26.53 8.47
C SER A 43 16.12 -26.41 9.32
N ARG A 44 15.55 -27.58 9.63
CA ARG A 44 14.35 -27.74 10.46
C ARG A 44 14.66 -27.46 11.92
N THR A 45 14.05 -26.44 12.51
CA THR A 45 13.88 -26.39 13.98
C THR A 45 12.69 -27.25 14.39
N ARG A 46 13.00 -28.38 15.05
CA ARG A 46 12.03 -29.20 15.79
C ARG A 46 11.53 -28.38 16.98
N ASN A 47 10.42 -27.68 16.82
CA ASN A 47 9.39 -27.38 17.82
C ASN A 47 8.68 -26.06 17.51
N SER A 48 7.74 -26.09 16.56
CA SER A 48 6.66 -25.10 16.55
C SER A 48 5.36 -25.78 16.09
N LYS A 49 4.33 -25.68 16.93
CA LYS A 49 2.98 -26.21 16.66
C LYS A 49 2.16 -25.19 15.85
N ALA A 50 2.68 -24.77 14.68
CA ALA A 50 1.93 -24.01 13.69
C ALA A 50 1.54 -24.93 12.50
N PRO A 51 0.36 -24.77 11.88
CA PRO A 51 -0.03 -25.57 10.73
C PRO A 51 0.88 -25.22 9.54
N LYS A 52 1.75 -26.17 9.17
CA LYS A 52 2.68 -26.08 8.04
C LYS A 52 1.92 -25.97 6.71
N LYS A 53 1.90 -24.80 6.08
CA LYS A 53 1.94 -24.72 4.61
C LYS A 53 3.41 -24.73 4.22
N THR A 54 3.86 -25.90 3.76
CA THR A 54 5.22 -26.18 3.30
C THR A 54 5.50 -25.46 1.98
N PHE A 55 6.32 -24.41 2.01
CA PHE A 55 7.02 -23.88 0.81
C PHE A 55 8.50 -24.33 0.80
N GLY A 56 8.78 -25.51 1.34
CA GLY A 56 10.15 -25.93 1.70
C GLY A 56 10.80 -26.90 0.72
N ASN A 57 10.40 -26.92 -0.55
CA ASN A 57 10.96 -27.83 -1.54
C ASN A 57 11.67 -27.14 -2.70
N ILE A 58 11.81 -25.82 -2.75
CA ILE A 58 12.61 -25.13 -3.77
C ILE A 58 13.72 -24.29 -3.13
N THR A 59 14.91 -24.30 -3.73
CA THR A 59 16.07 -23.49 -3.34
C THR A 59 16.50 -22.68 -4.56
N VAL A 60 16.50 -21.35 -4.49
CA VAL A 60 17.02 -20.50 -5.56
C VAL A 60 18.55 -20.44 -5.43
N MET A 61 19.27 -20.83 -6.48
CA MET A 61 20.74 -20.91 -6.50
C MET A 61 21.40 -19.63 -6.99
N SER A 62 20.83 -18.99 -8.01
CA SER A 62 21.34 -17.74 -8.57
C SER A 62 20.24 -17.01 -9.31
N VAL A 63 20.41 -15.69 -9.44
CA VAL A 63 19.55 -14.81 -10.22
C VAL A 63 20.44 -13.94 -11.10
N ALA A 64 20.10 -13.84 -12.39
CA ALA A 64 20.72 -12.90 -13.33
C ALA A 64 19.64 -12.02 -13.96
N VAL A 65 19.98 -10.75 -14.19
CA VAL A 65 19.13 -9.81 -14.92
C VAL A 65 19.87 -9.40 -16.19
N ASP A 66 19.32 -9.77 -17.33
CA ASP A 66 19.89 -9.44 -18.63
C ASP A 66 18.99 -8.42 -19.34
N GLU A 67 19.62 -7.38 -19.87
CA GLU A 67 19.00 -6.44 -20.80
C GLU A 67 19.34 -6.86 -22.22
N ASN A 68 18.35 -7.37 -22.96
CA ASN A 68 18.53 -7.74 -24.36
C ASN A 68 17.85 -6.73 -25.27
N VAL A 69 18.65 -6.04 -26.08
CA VAL A 69 18.17 -5.22 -27.19
C VAL A 69 18.15 -6.10 -28.43
N SER A 70 16.98 -6.59 -28.85
CA SER A 70 16.87 -7.46 -30.03
C SER A 70 15.88 -6.96 -31.07
N GLY A 71 16.31 -6.91 -32.34
CA GLY A 71 15.47 -6.76 -33.53
C GLY A 71 15.10 -5.32 -33.89
N SER A 72 14.80 -5.10 -35.18
CA SER A 72 14.59 -3.78 -35.83
C SER A 72 13.47 -2.90 -35.24
N ASN A 73 12.73 -3.40 -34.26
CA ASN A 73 11.75 -2.67 -33.46
C ASN A 73 12.31 -2.55 -32.04
N LYS A 74 12.88 -1.39 -31.68
CA LYS A 74 13.47 -1.09 -30.37
C LYS A 74 12.45 -1.25 -29.22
N LEU A 75 12.23 -2.48 -28.75
CA LEU A 75 11.60 -2.79 -27.47
C LEU A 75 12.69 -3.27 -26.52
N THR A 76 12.88 -2.59 -25.39
CA THR A 76 13.75 -3.08 -24.31
C THR A 76 13.05 -4.25 -23.61
N GLU A 77 13.57 -5.47 -23.81
CA GLU A 77 13.14 -6.66 -23.10
C GLU A 77 14.11 -6.92 -21.95
N HIS A 78 13.60 -6.88 -20.72
CA HIS A 78 14.38 -7.24 -19.54
C HIS A 78 14.06 -8.69 -19.19
N THR A 79 15.08 -9.48 -18.93
CA THR A 79 14.93 -10.89 -18.59
C THR A 79 15.51 -11.14 -17.20
N VAL A 80 14.69 -11.68 -16.28
CA VAL A 80 15.16 -12.22 -15.00
C VAL A 80 15.26 -13.72 -15.13
N THR A 81 16.45 -14.26 -14.94
CA THR A 81 16.72 -15.70 -14.95
C THR A 81 17.04 -16.14 -13.53
N ALA A 82 16.31 -17.13 -13.01
CA ALA A 82 16.53 -17.73 -11.70
C ALA A 82 16.84 -19.24 -11.84
N GLU A 83 17.98 -19.67 -11.33
CA GLU A 83 18.30 -21.10 -11.18
C GLU A 83 17.68 -21.62 -9.88
N ILE A 84 16.91 -22.71 -9.94
CA ILE A 84 16.14 -23.24 -8.82
C ILE A 84 16.33 -24.74 -8.70
N VAL A 85 16.60 -25.24 -7.49
CA VAL A 85 16.62 -26.67 -7.16
C VAL A 85 15.36 -27.05 -6.43
N GLU A 86 14.55 -27.92 -7.03
CA GLU A 86 13.37 -28.52 -6.43
C GLU A 86 13.69 -29.89 -5.81
N LEU A 87 13.45 -30.04 -4.51
CA LEU A 87 13.54 -31.30 -3.77
C LEU A 87 12.23 -32.09 -3.93
N LEU A 88 12.28 -33.14 -4.75
CA LEU A 88 11.13 -34.01 -4.95
C LEU A 88 10.93 -34.96 -3.75
N LYS A 89 9.67 -35.21 -3.39
CA LYS A 89 9.32 -36.12 -2.29
C LYS A 89 9.78 -37.55 -2.63
N SER A 90 10.46 -38.21 -1.69
CA SER A 90 10.89 -39.60 -1.85
C SER A 90 9.69 -40.55 -1.93
N VAL A 91 9.57 -41.31 -3.01
CA VAL A 91 8.72 -42.50 -3.05
C VAL A 91 9.59 -43.68 -2.59
N ARG A 92 9.19 -44.35 -1.50
CA ARG A 92 9.77 -45.59 -0.90
C ARG A 92 11.28 -45.86 -1.11
N ARG A 93 12.07 -45.78 -0.04
CA ARG A 93 13.45 -46.33 0.08
C ARG A 93 14.45 -45.91 -1.02
N GLN A 94 14.28 -44.72 -1.63
CA GLN A 94 15.31 -44.08 -2.46
C GLN A 94 15.73 -42.71 -1.91
N LYS A 95 17.00 -42.35 -2.18
CA LYS A 95 17.64 -41.06 -1.84
C LYS A 95 16.78 -39.91 -2.41
N ARG A 96 16.69 -38.78 -1.69
CA ARG A 96 15.97 -37.58 -2.19
C ARG A 96 16.53 -37.19 -3.55
N GLN A 97 15.66 -37.00 -4.54
CA GLN A 97 16.05 -36.52 -5.86
C GLN A 97 15.89 -35.00 -5.91
N GLU A 98 16.94 -34.34 -6.36
CA GLU A 98 16.98 -32.90 -6.63
C GLU A 98 16.76 -32.70 -8.14
N GLN A 99 15.85 -31.80 -8.48
CA GLN A 99 15.57 -31.41 -9.85
C GLN A 99 15.97 -29.95 -10.05
N HIS A 100 16.80 -29.67 -11.06
CA HIS A 100 17.21 -28.31 -11.36
C HIS A 100 16.29 -27.68 -12.42
N HIS A 101 15.91 -26.44 -12.19
CA HIS A 101 15.07 -25.60 -13.03
C HIS A 101 15.80 -24.29 -13.33
N THR A 102 15.55 -23.74 -14.50
CA THR A 102 16.00 -22.39 -14.87
C THR A 102 14.77 -21.64 -15.28
N ILE A 103 14.25 -20.80 -14.39
CA ILE A 103 13.05 -20.01 -14.62
C ILE A 103 13.46 -18.69 -15.27
N VAL A 104 12.84 -18.38 -16.40
CA VAL A 104 13.08 -17.16 -17.18
C VAL A 104 11.80 -16.34 -17.20
N MET A 105 11.82 -15.18 -16.55
CA MET A 105 10.76 -14.19 -16.56
C MET A 105 11.13 -13.08 -17.53
N LYS A 106 10.22 -12.71 -18.42
CA LYS A 106 10.42 -11.64 -19.40
C LYS A 106 9.52 -10.46 -19.08
N PHE A 107 10.07 -9.26 -19.16
CA PHE A 107 9.37 -8.01 -18.93
C PHE A 107 9.46 -7.12 -20.17
N LYS A 108 8.36 -6.45 -20.51
CA LYS A 108 8.27 -5.63 -21.73
C LYS A 108 7.81 -4.20 -21.43
N GLY A 109 8.33 -3.29 -22.25
CA GLY A 109 7.93 -1.88 -22.28
C GLY A 109 8.59 -1.03 -21.19
N ASN A 110 8.43 0.29 -21.31
CA ASN A 110 9.08 1.30 -20.44
C ASN A 110 8.65 1.22 -18.97
N ARG A 111 7.50 0.59 -18.70
CA ARG A 111 6.99 0.33 -17.34
C ARG A 111 7.32 -1.10 -16.85
N GLN A 112 8.15 -1.84 -17.60
CA GLN A 112 8.68 -3.18 -17.28
C GLN A 112 7.59 -4.17 -16.84
N PHE A 113 6.49 -4.26 -17.58
CA PHE A 113 5.38 -5.15 -17.25
C PHE A 113 5.77 -6.62 -17.45
N PHE A 114 5.40 -7.48 -16.51
CA PHE A 114 5.53 -8.93 -16.66
C PHE A 114 4.83 -9.39 -17.94
N SER A 115 5.60 -9.99 -18.85
CA SER A 115 5.10 -10.49 -20.12
C SER A 115 4.90 -11.99 -20.11
N SER A 116 5.89 -12.75 -19.62
CA SER A 116 5.84 -14.21 -19.59
C SER A 116 6.81 -14.81 -18.59
N VAL A 117 6.52 -16.04 -18.16
CA VAL A 117 7.44 -16.90 -17.40
C VAL A 117 7.58 -18.24 -18.11
N SER A 118 8.79 -18.78 -18.11
CA SER A 118 9.08 -20.10 -18.68
C SER A 118 10.13 -20.83 -17.87
N CYS A 119 10.21 -22.15 -18.01
CA CYS A 119 11.33 -22.94 -17.50
C CYS A 119 12.09 -23.51 -18.69
N SER A 120 13.40 -23.25 -18.80
CA SER A 120 14.19 -23.75 -19.94
C SER A 120 14.47 -25.26 -19.88
N LYS A 121 14.31 -25.88 -18.71
CA LYS A 121 14.57 -27.30 -18.44
C LYS A 121 13.30 -28.18 -18.43
N CYS A 122 12.10 -27.60 -18.61
CA CYS A 122 10.83 -28.32 -18.62
C CYS A 122 10.09 -28.13 -19.96
N THR A 123 9.56 -29.22 -20.52
CA THR A 123 8.79 -29.20 -21.77
C THR A 123 7.30 -28.99 -21.52
N VAL A 124 6.56 -28.59 -22.56
CA VAL A 124 5.10 -28.32 -22.51
C VAL A 124 4.27 -29.51 -21.99
N GLU A 125 4.79 -30.73 -22.10
CA GLU A 125 4.09 -31.96 -21.70
C GLU A 125 4.18 -32.29 -20.20
N LYS A 126 5.08 -31.63 -19.44
CA LYS A 126 5.19 -31.77 -17.99
C LYS A 126 5.01 -30.41 -17.33
N GLU A 127 3.94 -30.24 -16.54
CA GLU A 127 3.75 -29.04 -15.73
C GLU A 127 4.95 -28.84 -14.79
N CYS A 128 5.61 -27.68 -14.92
CA CYS A 128 6.74 -27.35 -14.06
C CYS A 128 6.22 -26.89 -12.69
N SER A 129 6.39 -27.73 -11.67
CA SER A 129 6.02 -27.46 -10.27
C SER A 129 6.80 -26.28 -9.66
N ALA A 130 8.00 -26.01 -10.16
CA ALA A 130 8.83 -24.90 -9.69
C ALA A 130 8.28 -23.51 -10.07
N ILE A 131 7.62 -23.35 -11.23
CA ILE A 131 7.07 -22.04 -11.67
C ILE A 131 6.02 -21.47 -10.72
N PRO A 132 4.91 -22.16 -10.40
CA PRO A 132 3.91 -21.63 -9.48
C PRO A 132 4.46 -21.46 -8.06
N THR A 133 5.38 -22.32 -7.64
CA THR A 133 6.03 -22.22 -6.32
C THR A 133 6.93 -20.99 -6.23
N PHE A 134 7.73 -20.71 -7.27
CA PHE A 134 8.58 -19.52 -7.36
C PHE A 134 7.76 -18.22 -7.45
N LEU A 135 6.72 -18.18 -8.28
CA LEU A 135 5.82 -17.02 -8.34
C LEU A 135 5.13 -16.77 -6.99
N SER A 136 4.71 -17.83 -6.29
CA SER A 136 4.12 -17.71 -4.96
C SER A 136 5.14 -17.26 -3.91
N LEU A 137 6.42 -17.60 -4.04
CA LEU A 137 7.49 -17.12 -3.16
C LEU A 137 7.69 -15.61 -3.33
N VAL A 138 7.80 -15.13 -4.57
CA VAL A 138 7.90 -13.70 -4.90
C VAL A 138 6.70 -12.93 -4.33
N GLN A 139 5.49 -13.47 -4.50
CA GLN A 139 4.27 -12.88 -3.95
C GLN A 139 4.16 -12.97 -2.42
N HIS A 140 4.71 -14.01 -1.79
CA HIS A 140 4.69 -14.16 -0.34
C HIS A 140 5.66 -13.20 0.36
N HIS A 141 6.84 -12.96 -0.23
CA HIS A 141 7.77 -11.94 0.28
C HIS A 141 7.17 -10.53 0.22
N GLN A 142 6.42 -10.21 -0.83
CA GLN A 142 5.61 -9.00 -0.91
C GLN A 142 4.63 -8.87 0.27
N GLN A 143 4.13 -10.00 0.81
CA GLN A 143 3.23 -10.00 1.96
C GLN A 143 3.95 -9.89 3.31
N LEU A 144 5.15 -10.48 3.46
CA LEU A 144 5.93 -10.49 4.71
C LEU A 144 6.52 -9.13 5.09
N GLN A 145 6.85 -8.28 4.09
CA GLN A 145 7.20 -6.86 4.29
C GLN A 145 6.06 -6.03 4.91
N ASN A 146 4.87 -6.62 5.14
CA ASN A 146 3.72 -5.98 5.79
C ASN A 146 3.48 -6.45 7.24
N VAL A 147 4.45 -7.12 7.88
CA VAL A 147 4.36 -7.52 9.29
C VAL A 147 5.35 -6.69 10.12
N PRO A 148 4.92 -5.99 11.18
CA PRO A 148 5.83 -5.26 12.08
C PRO A 148 6.83 -6.23 12.75
N PRO A 149 8.06 -5.79 13.09
CA PRO A 149 9.03 -6.66 13.74
C PRO A 149 8.50 -7.15 15.11
N PRO A 150 8.78 -8.39 15.51
CA PRO A 150 8.36 -8.89 16.82
C PRO A 150 9.15 -8.21 17.94
N ALA A 151 8.43 -7.82 19.00
CA ALA A 151 9.03 -7.35 20.24
C ALA A 151 9.95 -8.42 20.85
N GLU A 152 11.08 -8.00 21.40
CA GLU A 152 12.07 -8.86 22.04
C GLU A 152 11.44 -9.73 23.15
N ASN A 153 11.84 -11.01 23.17
CA ASN A 153 11.24 -12.06 23.98
C ASN A 153 11.52 -11.88 25.48
N ASP A 154 10.45 -11.87 26.30
CA ASP A 154 10.48 -12.16 27.73
C ASP A 154 10.37 -13.69 27.96
N PRO A 155 11.36 -14.36 28.58
CA PRO A 155 11.47 -15.82 28.58
C PRO A 155 10.70 -16.50 29.74
N ASN A 156 9.46 -16.10 30.04
CA ASN A 156 8.63 -16.80 31.03
C ASN A 156 7.13 -16.67 30.77
N ASN A 157 6.57 -17.52 29.90
CA ASN A 157 5.23 -18.05 30.17
C ASN A 157 4.89 -19.28 29.31
N SER A 158 4.94 -20.45 29.94
CA SER A 158 4.19 -21.63 29.51
C SER A 158 2.77 -21.54 30.08
N VAL A 159 1.72 -21.85 29.30
CA VAL A 159 0.52 -22.56 29.78
C VAL A 159 -0.44 -22.93 28.63
N THR A 160 -0.55 -24.25 28.46
CA THR A 160 -1.72 -25.14 28.31
C THR A 160 -2.85 -24.86 27.29
N ILE A 161 -3.04 -25.86 26.42
CA ILE A 161 -4.06 -25.99 25.38
C ILE A 161 -5.35 -26.58 25.97
N GLY A 162 -6.47 -25.87 25.82
CA GLY A 162 -7.83 -26.40 25.99
C GLY A 162 -8.53 -26.55 24.63
N HIS A 163 -8.90 -27.78 24.28
CA HIS A 163 -9.67 -28.12 23.09
C HIS A 163 -11.15 -27.72 23.24
N THR A 164 -11.76 -27.16 22.19
CA THR A 164 -13.12 -27.54 21.73
C THR A 164 -13.47 -26.93 20.36
N SER A 165 -13.74 -27.83 19.41
CA SER A 165 -14.71 -27.76 18.29
C SER A 165 -14.65 -26.63 17.25
N LYS A 166 -13.84 -26.84 16.20
CA LYS A 166 -13.86 -26.07 14.93
C LYS A 166 -15.07 -26.45 14.07
N LYS A 167 -15.97 -25.50 13.79
CA LYS A 167 -16.87 -25.56 12.62
C LYS A 167 -16.09 -25.13 11.36
N ARG A 168 -16.31 -25.91 10.30
CA ARG A 168 -15.55 -26.02 9.05
C ARG A 168 -15.83 -24.82 8.13
N LEU A 169 -14.84 -23.95 7.93
CA LEU A 169 -14.85 -22.93 6.87
C LEU A 169 -14.42 -23.57 5.54
N VAL A 170 -15.26 -23.41 4.54
CA VAL A 170 -15.09 -23.93 3.18
C VAL A 170 -13.87 -23.26 2.53
N ASN A 171 -12.88 -24.06 2.17
CA ASN A 171 -11.74 -23.64 1.33
C ASN A 171 -12.27 -23.18 -0.03
N ARG A 172 -12.18 -21.88 -0.34
CA ARG A 172 -12.22 -21.41 -1.73
C ARG A 172 -10.84 -21.67 -2.34
N GLU A 173 -10.71 -22.80 -3.03
CA GLU A 173 -9.60 -23.04 -3.97
C GLU A 173 -9.66 -21.99 -5.09
N LEU A 174 -8.67 -21.10 -5.15
CA LEU A 174 -8.44 -20.24 -6.32
C LEU A 174 -7.86 -21.12 -7.43
N ARG A 175 -8.72 -21.62 -8.32
CA ARG A 175 -8.31 -22.30 -9.56
C ARG A 175 -7.88 -21.25 -10.58
N VAL A 176 -6.58 -21.19 -10.87
CA VAL A 176 -6.03 -20.41 -11.98
C VAL A 176 -6.43 -21.13 -13.28
N LEU A 177 -7.36 -20.56 -14.05
CA LEU A 177 -7.73 -21.06 -15.37
C LEU A 177 -6.66 -20.63 -16.38
N LEU A 178 -5.85 -21.58 -16.83
CA LEU A 178 -4.90 -21.42 -17.93
C LEU A 178 -5.64 -21.59 -19.26
N GLN A 179 -5.69 -20.54 -20.10
CA GLN A 179 -6.25 -20.63 -21.45
C GLN A 179 -5.13 -20.53 -22.49
N ARG A 180 -5.10 -21.48 -23.45
CA ARG A 180 -4.11 -21.55 -24.53
C ARG A 180 -4.50 -20.60 -25.67
N LEU A 181 -3.55 -19.83 -26.22
CA LEU A 181 -3.73 -19.03 -27.44
C LEU A 181 -2.62 -19.34 -28.46
N ASP A 182 -3.00 -19.39 -29.73
CA ASP A 182 -2.13 -19.71 -30.88
C ASP A 182 -1.68 -18.41 -31.58
N LEU A 183 -0.37 -18.20 -31.74
CA LEU A 183 0.26 -16.88 -31.98
C LEU A 183 0.43 -16.48 -33.46
N ASN A 184 -0.16 -17.21 -34.41
CA ASN A 184 0.14 -17.02 -35.84
C ASN A 184 -0.80 -16.06 -36.62
N LYS A 185 -1.56 -15.19 -35.94
CA LYS A 185 -2.45 -14.24 -36.64
C LYS A 185 -2.46 -12.88 -35.94
N GLN A 186 -1.57 -11.97 -36.34
CA GLN A 186 -1.78 -10.51 -36.42
C GLN A 186 -0.42 -9.78 -36.49
N PHE A 187 0.12 -9.63 -37.70
CA PHE A 187 1.10 -8.58 -38.01
C PHE A 187 0.64 -7.90 -39.28
N LEU A 188 0.08 -6.70 -39.17
CA LEU A 188 -0.04 -5.74 -40.27
C LEU A 188 0.43 -4.37 -39.76
N ALA A 189 1.22 -3.71 -40.60
CA ALA A 189 2.17 -2.63 -40.29
C ALA A 189 1.54 -1.22 -40.23
N VAL A 190 2.24 -0.29 -39.54
CA VAL A 190 1.98 1.17 -39.55
C VAL A 190 3.35 1.90 -39.57
N PRO A 191 3.53 3.02 -40.31
CA PRO A 191 4.83 3.62 -40.58
C PRO A 191 5.38 4.53 -39.47
N ALA A 192 6.70 4.75 -39.55
CA ALA A 192 7.60 5.31 -38.54
C ALA A 192 7.37 6.80 -38.19
N ALA A 193 7.58 7.13 -36.91
CA ALA A 193 7.78 8.49 -36.43
C ALA A 193 9.00 8.58 -35.50
N THR A 194 9.53 9.79 -35.43
CA THR A 194 10.88 10.25 -35.08
C THR A 194 11.34 10.05 -33.62
N ALA A 195 12.67 10.04 -33.46
CA ALA A 195 13.51 9.91 -32.25
C ALA A 195 12.86 10.12 -30.86
N ASP A 196 13.10 9.14 -29.98
CA ASP A 196 12.62 9.12 -28.59
C ASP A 196 13.26 10.24 -27.74
N PRO A 197 12.45 10.96 -26.92
CA PRO A 197 12.95 11.90 -25.92
C PRO A 197 13.58 11.16 -24.71
N PRO A 198 14.49 11.83 -23.97
CA PRO A 198 15.15 11.26 -22.79
C PRO A 198 14.15 10.83 -21.70
N SER A 199 14.50 9.80 -20.93
CA SER A 199 13.71 9.30 -19.80
C SER A 199 13.46 10.42 -18.77
N PRO A 200 12.22 10.56 -18.24
CA PRO A 200 11.89 11.58 -17.26
C PRO A 200 12.78 11.49 -16.01
N PRO A 201 13.14 12.63 -15.39
CA PRO A 201 13.88 12.62 -14.13
C PRO A 201 13.04 11.99 -13.00
N VAL A 202 13.63 11.09 -12.22
CA VAL A 202 12.97 10.53 -11.03
C VAL A 202 13.05 11.54 -9.89
N LEU A 203 11.90 12.09 -9.48
CA LEU A 203 11.79 12.99 -8.35
C LEU A 203 11.59 12.18 -7.06
N LYS A 204 12.26 12.60 -5.98
CA LYS A 204 12.12 12.01 -4.64
C LYS A 204 11.29 12.91 -3.74
N LYS A 205 10.66 12.31 -2.72
CA LYS A 205 9.94 13.03 -1.66
C LYS A 205 10.74 14.23 -1.15
N VAL A 206 10.07 15.38 -1.06
CA VAL A 206 10.62 16.59 -0.43
C VAL A 206 10.44 16.46 1.08
N GLN A 207 11.53 16.62 1.84
CA GLN A 207 11.46 16.63 3.29
C GLN A 207 10.88 17.96 3.77
N LYS A 208 9.85 17.89 4.61
CA LYS A 208 9.27 19.08 5.26
C LYS A 208 10.18 19.42 6.45
N GLN A 209 10.47 20.70 6.69
CA GLN A 209 11.32 21.09 7.81
C GLN A 209 10.45 21.38 9.04
N PRO A 210 10.46 20.52 10.08
CA PRO A 210 9.83 20.88 11.34
C PRO A 210 10.63 22.01 12.00
N GLY A 211 9.93 22.88 12.74
CA GLY A 211 10.58 23.82 13.65
C GLY A 211 11.26 23.08 14.82
N LEU A 212 11.81 23.84 15.78
CA LEU A 212 12.32 23.24 17.01
C LEU A 212 11.15 22.65 17.81
N ILE A 213 11.02 21.32 17.79
CA ILE A 213 10.00 20.56 18.54
C ILE A 213 10.67 19.93 19.75
N THR A 214 10.15 20.20 20.95
CA THR A 214 10.65 19.57 22.18
C THR A 214 9.91 18.25 22.46
N PRO A 215 10.57 17.27 23.10
CA PRO A 215 9.93 16.02 23.52
C PRO A 215 8.68 16.25 24.40
N GLU A 216 8.68 17.28 25.23
CA GLU A 216 7.55 17.63 26.10
C GLU A 216 6.33 18.10 25.30
N GLN A 217 6.53 18.81 24.20
CA GLN A 217 5.42 19.20 23.31
C GLN A 217 4.79 17.97 22.64
N VAL A 218 5.62 17.05 22.15
CA VAL A 218 5.16 15.79 21.56
C VAL A 218 4.39 14.95 22.57
N GLU A 219 4.91 14.83 23.79
CA GLU A 219 4.27 14.03 24.84
C GLU A 219 2.94 14.65 25.29
N ARG A 220 2.86 15.98 25.43
CA ARG A 220 1.59 16.67 25.70
C ARG A 220 0.58 16.42 24.58
N ALA A 221 0.98 16.55 23.32
CA ALA A 221 0.10 16.26 22.18
C ALA A 221 -0.37 14.80 22.17
N ARG A 222 0.49 13.84 22.50
CA ARG A 222 0.15 12.41 22.61
C ARG A 222 -0.96 12.14 23.63
N GLN A 223 -1.09 12.95 24.68
CA GLN A 223 -2.18 12.84 25.65
C GLN A 223 -3.56 13.07 25.01
N LEU A 224 -3.61 13.76 23.87
CA LEU A 224 -4.82 13.96 23.07
C LEU A 224 -5.09 12.81 22.08
N SER A 225 -4.35 11.70 22.12
CA SER A 225 -4.68 10.50 21.35
C SER A 225 -5.95 9.83 21.89
N MET A 226 -6.79 9.27 21.03
CA MET A 226 -8.01 8.58 21.48
C MET A 226 -7.71 7.38 22.37
N VAL A 227 -6.53 6.78 22.21
CA VAL A 227 -6.04 5.68 23.05
C VAL A 227 -5.74 6.15 24.47
N GLN A 228 -5.17 7.35 24.64
CA GLN A 228 -4.91 7.89 25.97
C GLN A 228 -6.19 8.47 26.59
N LEU A 229 -6.98 9.23 25.82
CA LEU A 229 -8.26 9.78 26.26
C LEU A 229 -9.21 8.69 26.77
N ILE A 230 -9.34 7.55 26.06
CA ILE A 230 -10.21 6.47 26.52
C ILE A 230 -9.68 5.77 27.78
N ARG A 231 -8.36 5.77 28.02
CA ARG A 231 -7.78 5.20 29.25
C ARG A 231 -8.08 6.06 30.47
N ASP A 232 -8.03 7.38 30.29
CA ASP A 232 -8.30 8.35 31.35
C ASP A 232 -9.81 8.50 31.62
N PHE A 233 -10.66 8.19 30.64
CA PHE A 233 -12.10 8.28 30.76
C PHE A 233 -12.68 7.13 31.61
N PRO A 234 -13.38 7.41 32.73
CA PRO A 234 -13.89 6.38 33.64
C PRO A 234 -15.21 5.74 33.16
N GLY A 235 -15.98 6.41 32.31
CA GLY A 235 -17.32 5.96 31.89
C GLY A 235 -17.30 4.98 30.72
N ASP A 236 -18.48 4.71 30.17
CA ASP A 236 -18.68 3.89 28.97
C ASP A 236 -19.73 4.46 28.00
N SER A 237 -20.26 5.65 28.29
CA SER A 237 -21.15 6.41 27.41
C SER A 237 -20.36 7.16 26.34
N VAL A 238 -20.87 7.12 25.10
CA VAL A 238 -20.32 7.88 23.97
C VAL A 238 -20.35 9.38 24.25
N ASP A 239 -21.50 9.90 24.66
CA ASP A 239 -21.72 11.34 24.81
C ASP A 239 -20.87 11.91 25.94
N GLU A 240 -20.75 11.17 27.04
CA GLU A 240 -19.87 11.54 28.16
C GLU A 240 -18.40 11.52 27.75
N PHE A 241 -17.99 10.52 26.94
CA PHE A 241 -16.62 10.43 26.47
C PHE A 241 -16.26 11.57 25.51
N LEU A 242 -17.15 11.93 24.59
CA LEU A 242 -16.91 13.03 23.66
C LEU A 242 -16.88 14.37 24.39
N ARG A 243 -17.79 14.60 25.35
CA ARG A 243 -17.72 15.77 26.23
C ARG A 243 -16.38 15.84 26.97
N PHE A 244 -15.93 14.75 27.56
CA PHE A 244 -14.62 14.66 28.22
C PHE A 244 -13.47 15.01 27.26
N CYS A 245 -13.52 14.50 26.03
CA CYS A 245 -12.52 14.82 25.00
C CYS A 245 -12.55 16.30 24.61
N THR A 246 -13.73 16.88 24.38
CA THR A 246 -13.91 18.29 24.06
C THR A 246 -13.38 19.19 25.18
N GLU A 247 -13.69 18.87 26.44
CA GLU A 247 -13.21 19.64 27.60
C GLU A 247 -11.68 19.59 27.72
N ARG A 248 -11.05 18.43 27.47
CA ARG A 248 -9.58 18.31 27.39
C ARG A 248 -9.01 19.15 26.24
N MET A 249 -9.53 18.95 25.03
CA MET A 249 -9.01 19.57 23.81
C MET A 249 -9.25 21.07 23.71
N ALA A 250 -10.33 21.60 24.29
CA ALA A 250 -10.67 23.04 24.26
C ALA A 250 -10.29 23.78 25.56
N GLY A 251 -10.07 23.05 26.65
CA GLY A 251 -9.75 23.59 27.97
C GLY A 251 -8.25 23.71 28.20
N ALA A 252 -7.75 22.98 29.18
CA ALA A 252 -6.35 23.06 29.64
C ALA A 252 -5.31 22.76 28.53
N ASP A 253 -5.70 21.99 27.51
CA ASP A 253 -4.82 21.59 26.39
C ASP A 253 -5.21 22.26 25.06
N GLY A 254 -5.95 23.38 25.09
CA GLY A 254 -6.32 24.13 23.87
C GLY A 254 -5.11 24.56 23.04
N ASP A 255 -4.09 25.08 23.71
CA ASP A 255 -2.80 25.44 23.10
C ASP A 255 -2.08 24.23 22.48
N VAL A 256 -2.23 23.06 23.11
CA VAL A 256 -1.68 21.81 22.60
C VAL A 256 -2.39 21.40 21.31
N CYS A 257 -3.74 21.47 21.27
CA CYS A 257 -4.51 21.13 20.08
C CYS A 257 -4.10 21.99 18.88
N ASP A 258 -3.94 23.30 19.09
CA ASP A 258 -3.50 24.26 18.06
C ASP A 258 -2.06 24.00 17.56
N SER A 259 -1.23 23.35 18.38
CA SER A 259 0.15 23.00 18.02
C SER A 259 0.28 21.69 17.22
N ILE A 260 -0.74 20.80 17.25
CA ILE A 260 -0.70 19.49 16.58
C ILE A 260 -0.33 19.59 15.09
N PRO A 261 -0.88 20.54 14.29
CA PRO A 261 -0.54 20.64 12.88
C PRO A 261 0.96 20.88 12.64
N LEU A 262 1.63 21.61 13.53
CA LEU A 262 3.08 21.86 13.46
C LEU A 262 3.88 20.65 13.95
N LEU A 263 3.43 20.02 15.04
CA LEU A 263 4.06 18.81 15.60
C LEU A 263 3.97 17.60 14.67
N THR A 264 3.06 17.63 13.70
CA THR A 264 2.80 16.55 12.74
C THR A 264 2.96 17.00 11.30
N ILE A 265 3.75 18.05 11.06
CA ILE A 265 3.91 18.69 9.74
C ILE A 265 4.49 17.74 8.68
N GLU A 266 5.34 16.79 9.08
CA GLU A 266 5.90 15.75 8.18
C GLU A 266 4.92 14.59 7.92
N GLN A 267 3.74 14.63 8.54
CA GLN A 267 2.63 13.70 8.37
C GLN A 267 3.06 12.23 8.51
N ALA A 268 3.09 11.47 7.40
CA ALA A 268 3.38 10.03 7.42
C ALA A 268 4.76 9.67 7.97
N ASP A 269 5.69 10.63 8.02
CA ASP A 269 7.03 10.43 8.61
C ASP A 269 7.05 10.73 10.13
N THR A 270 5.94 11.17 10.70
CA THR A 270 5.82 11.48 12.14
C THR A 270 5.01 10.41 12.86
N ASP A 271 5.60 9.73 13.85
CA ASP A 271 4.89 8.73 14.65
C ASP A 271 3.66 9.31 15.36
N LEU A 272 3.79 10.51 15.93
CA LEU A 272 2.69 11.24 16.57
C LEU A 272 1.49 11.42 15.63
N TRP A 273 1.72 11.64 14.33
CA TRP A 273 0.65 11.77 13.35
C TRP A 273 -0.14 10.47 13.23
N HIS A 274 0.52 9.32 13.20
CA HIS A 274 -0.15 8.01 13.18
C HIS A 274 -0.90 7.76 14.48
N GLU A 275 -0.26 8.01 15.63
CA GLU A 275 -0.85 7.82 16.96
C GLU A 275 -2.14 8.62 17.16
N LEU A 276 -2.13 9.90 16.81
CA LEU A 276 -3.28 10.80 16.97
C LEU A 276 -4.45 10.43 16.04
N ARG A 277 -4.19 9.75 14.92
CA ARG A 277 -5.23 9.29 13.98
C ARG A 277 -5.91 8.00 14.43
N ILE A 278 -5.30 7.23 15.33
CA ILE A 278 -5.91 5.99 15.84
C ILE A 278 -7.21 6.34 16.55
N GLY A 279 -8.30 5.66 16.16
CA GLY A 279 -9.62 5.86 16.74
C GLY A 279 -10.35 7.10 16.24
N ARG A 280 -9.77 7.86 15.29
CA ARG A 280 -10.42 9.00 14.63
C ARG A 280 -10.77 8.68 13.18
N ILE A 281 -11.96 9.07 12.74
CA ILE A 281 -12.29 9.02 11.31
C ILE A 281 -11.60 10.19 10.62
N THR A 282 -10.67 9.87 9.72
CA THR A 282 -9.91 10.89 9.00
C THR A 282 -10.59 11.24 7.68
N ALA A 283 -10.37 12.44 7.15
CA ALA A 283 -10.98 12.91 5.90
C ALA A 283 -10.95 11.90 4.75
N SER A 284 -9.80 11.24 4.51
CA SER A 284 -9.66 10.22 3.46
C SER A 284 -10.46 8.93 3.67
N ARG A 285 -11.07 8.76 4.85
CA ARG A 285 -11.93 7.64 5.24
C ARG A 285 -13.37 8.06 5.53
N MET A 286 -13.70 9.35 5.44
CA MET A 286 -15.00 9.89 5.83
C MET A 286 -16.15 9.27 5.01
N HIS A 287 -16.00 9.21 3.68
CA HIS A 287 -16.99 8.54 2.83
C HIS A 287 -17.10 7.02 3.08
N GLU A 288 -15.98 6.34 3.35
CA GLU A 288 -15.99 4.90 3.64
C GLU A 288 -16.79 4.66 4.93
N ALA A 289 -16.61 5.52 5.94
CA ALA A 289 -17.32 5.45 7.22
C ALA A 289 -18.82 5.76 7.10
N SER A 290 -19.20 6.79 6.32
CA SER A 290 -20.61 7.16 6.15
C SER A 290 -21.45 6.08 5.46
N ARG A 291 -20.81 5.15 4.74
CA ARG A 291 -21.48 4.04 4.05
C ARG A 291 -21.26 2.69 4.73
N CYS A 292 -20.49 2.64 5.81
CA CYS A 292 -20.08 1.37 6.41
C CYS A 292 -21.17 0.80 7.33
N THR A 293 -21.77 -0.31 6.91
CA THR A 293 -22.70 -1.09 7.76
C THR A 293 -21.98 -2.20 8.54
N MET A 294 -20.75 -2.55 8.16
CA MET A 294 -19.98 -3.64 8.78
C MET A 294 -19.19 -3.15 10.00
N LEU A 295 -19.75 -3.34 11.20
CA LEU A 295 -19.14 -2.89 12.46
C LEU A 295 -17.83 -3.62 12.84
N ASN A 296 -17.61 -4.82 12.30
CA ASN A 296 -16.39 -5.61 12.51
C ASN A 296 -15.66 -5.91 11.20
N GLY A 297 -15.45 -4.87 10.39
CA GLY A 297 -14.81 -4.97 9.08
C GLY A 297 -13.38 -4.41 9.02
N SER A 298 -12.83 -4.42 7.81
CA SER A 298 -11.51 -3.87 7.52
C SER A 298 -11.42 -2.37 7.79
N LEU A 299 -12.52 -1.61 7.60
CA LEU A 299 -12.55 -0.18 7.92
C LEU A 299 -12.29 0.09 9.41
N LYS A 300 -12.96 -0.65 10.31
CA LYS A 300 -12.73 -0.54 11.75
C LYS A 300 -11.24 -0.78 12.07
N ASN A 301 -10.63 -1.80 11.48
CA ASN A 301 -9.21 -2.09 11.70
C ASN A 301 -8.31 -0.93 11.20
N LYS A 302 -8.58 -0.38 10.02
CA LYS A 302 -7.84 0.77 9.48
C LYS A 302 -7.95 2.00 10.38
N VAL A 303 -9.16 2.35 10.84
CA VAL A 303 -9.38 3.47 11.77
C VAL A 303 -8.70 3.22 13.11
N MET A 304 -8.57 1.96 13.54
CA MET A 304 -7.86 1.57 14.76
C MET A 304 -6.34 1.39 14.56
N GLY A 305 -5.78 1.87 13.44
CA GLY A 305 -4.32 1.92 13.21
C GLY A 305 -3.72 0.70 12.53
N VAL A 306 -4.52 -0.26 12.05
CA VAL A 306 -4.00 -1.38 11.26
C VAL A 306 -3.65 -0.88 9.85
N SER A 307 -2.35 -0.81 9.55
CA SER A 307 -1.86 -0.37 8.25
C SER A 307 -2.17 -1.39 7.15
N SER A 308 -2.33 -0.87 5.93
CA SER A 308 -2.30 -1.65 4.70
C SER A 308 -0.96 -1.40 4.01
N GLY A 309 -0.46 -2.40 3.28
CA GLY A 309 0.83 -2.31 2.58
C GLY A 309 0.93 -1.14 1.59
N PHE A 310 2.17 -0.89 1.16
CA PHE A 310 2.52 0.17 0.24
C PHE A 310 2.17 -0.21 -1.21
N SER A 311 1.72 0.76 -2.01
CA SER A 311 1.43 0.57 -3.45
C SER A 311 2.19 1.58 -4.30
N MET A 312 2.41 1.28 -5.58
CA MET A 312 3.11 2.19 -6.51
C MET A 312 2.39 3.54 -6.67
N ALA A 313 1.05 3.55 -6.62
CA ALA A 313 0.28 4.79 -6.62
C ALA A 313 0.54 5.63 -5.35
N MET A 314 0.71 4.97 -4.20
CA MET A 314 1.11 5.65 -2.96
C MET A 314 2.54 6.19 -3.05
N LYS A 315 3.47 5.41 -3.62
CA LYS A 315 4.86 5.84 -3.85
C LYS A 315 4.93 7.11 -4.69
N ARG A 316 4.28 7.10 -5.86
CA ARG A 316 4.23 8.27 -6.75
C ARG A 316 3.60 9.47 -6.04
N GLY A 317 2.54 9.26 -5.27
CA GLY A 317 1.95 10.29 -4.41
C GLY A 317 2.98 10.92 -3.48
N THR A 318 3.60 10.08 -2.64
CA THR A 318 4.61 10.49 -1.66
C THR A 318 5.80 11.21 -2.31
N ASP A 319 6.29 10.71 -3.44
CA ASP A 319 7.45 11.27 -4.12
C ASP A 319 7.16 12.63 -4.77
N LEU A 320 5.95 12.84 -5.28
CA LEU A 320 5.59 14.04 -6.05
C LEU A 320 4.87 15.13 -5.26
N GLU A 321 4.19 14.80 -4.15
CA GLU A 321 3.37 15.75 -3.37
C GLU A 321 4.11 17.06 -3.08
N GLY A 322 5.32 16.96 -2.52
CA GLY A 322 6.13 18.14 -2.19
C GLY A 322 6.58 18.96 -3.40
N HIS A 323 6.76 18.32 -4.56
CA HIS A 323 7.10 19.03 -5.81
C HIS A 323 5.90 19.74 -6.40
N VAL A 324 4.72 19.13 -6.34
CA VAL A 324 3.45 19.75 -6.78
C VAL A 324 3.14 20.95 -5.89
N LEU A 325 3.29 20.82 -4.58
CA LEU A 325 3.15 21.92 -3.63
C LEU A 325 4.12 23.07 -3.95
N ALA A 326 5.39 22.77 -4.20
CA ALA A 326 6.40 23.77 -4.54
C ALA A 326 6.08 24.52 -5.85
N GLU A 327 5.52 23.83 -6.85
CA GLU A 327 5.08 24.47 -8.10
C GLU A 327 3.89 25.40 -7.85
N LEU A 328 2.91 24.96 -7.05
CA LEU A 328 1.73 25.77 -6.71
C LEU A 328 2.08 26.99 -5.87
N ARG A 329 3.10 26.91 -5.00
CA ARG A 329 3.59 28.06 -4.21
C ARG A 329 4.05 29.23 -5.07
N LYS A 330 4.47 29.00 -6.32
CA LYS A 330 4.81 30.08 -7.26
C LYS A 330 3.59 30.92 -7.62
N GLN A 331 2.40 30.31 -7.67
CA GLN A 331 1.13 30.97 -7.96
C GLN A 331 0.41 31.42 -6.68
N TYR A 332 0.57 30.68 -5.59
CA TYR A 332 -0.06 30.92 -4.30
C TYR A 332 1.00 30.98 -3.18
N PRO A 333 1.70 32.11 -3.00
CA PRO A 333 2.82 32.21 -2.05
C PRO A 333 2.44 31.96 -0.58
N GLY A 334 1.17 32.17 -0.21
CA GLY A 334 0.67 31.89 1.14
C GLY A 334 0.42 30.41 1.45
N LEU A 335 0.64 29.51 0.49
CA LEU A 335 0.41 28.09 0.63
C LEU A 335 1.52 27.44 1.48
N ARG A 336 1.16 26.93 2.65
CA ARG A 336 2.08 26.33 3.62
C ARG A 336 1.81 24.85 3.86
N ASP A 337 2.85 24.15 4.30
CA ASP A 337 2.73 22.78 4.79
C ASP A 337 1.87 22.76 6.06
N THR A 338 1.21 21.64 6.30
CA THR A 338 0.41 21.41 7.51
C THR A 338 0.40 19.93 7.88
N GLY A 339 0.06 19.67 9.14
CA GLY A 339 -0.07 18.33 9.69
C GLY A 339 -1.53 17.91 9.90
N LEU A 340 -1.75 17.15 10.97
CA LEU A 340 -3.07 16.77 11.43
C LEU A 340 -3.76 17.95 12.10
N ILE A 341 -5.00 18.21 11.68
CA ILE A 341 -5.89 19.21 12.25
C ILE A 341 -7.03 18.46 12.94
N LEU A 342 -7.23 18.77 14.21
CA LEU A 342 -8.29 18.22 15.05
C LEU A 342 -9.26 19.34 15.40
N ASP A 343 -10.54 18.99 15.49
CA ASP A 343 -11.60 19.90 15.92
C ASP A 343 -12.08 19.47 17.32
N PRO A 344 -11.88 20.29 18.37
CA PRO A 344 -12.40 20.00 19.71
C PRO A 344 -13.92 19.81 19.77
N ALA A 345 -14.69 20.42 18.86
CA ALA A 345 -16.14 20.21 18.78
C ALA A 345 -16.49 18.82 18.23
N CYS A 346 -15.59 18.20 17.48
CA CYS A 346 -15.74 16.85 16.93
C CYS A 346 -14.50 15.97 17.17
N PRO A 347 -14.19 15.59 18.43
CA PRO A 347 -12.94 14.88 18.79
C PRO A 347 -12.73 13.54 18.09
N TRP A 348 -13.81 12.94 17.57
CA TRP A 348 -13.83 11.64 16.91
C TRP A 348 -13.33 11.65 15.46
N MET A 349 -13.00 12.82 14.91
CA MET A 349 -12.53 12.98 13.53
C MET A 349 -11.31 13.91 13.42
N GLY A 350 -10.74 13.98 12.22
CA GLY A 350 -9.64 14.91 11.92
C GLY A 350 -9.27 14.91 10.43
N ALA A 351 -8.46 15.87 10.00
CA ALA A 351 -7.98 15.93 8.62
C ALA A 351 -6.49 16.29 8.54
N SER A 352 -5.83 15.86 7.47
CA SER A 352 -4.47 16.27 7.15
C SER A 352 -4.48 16.71 5.70
N PRO A 353 -4.67 18.01 5.43
CA PRO A 353 -4.52 18.56 4.09
C PRO A 353 -3.10 18.44 3.56
N ASP A 354 -2.94 18.42 2.24
CA ASP A 354 -1.61 18.40 1.61
C ASP A 354 -0.96 19.80 1.63
N GLY A 355 -1.79 20.85 1.76
CA GLY A 355 -1.37 22.21 2.04
C GLY A 355 -2.54 23.08 2.47
N ILE A 356 -2.26 24.26 3.02
CA ILE A 356 -3.28 25.20 3.49
C ILE A 356 -2.83 26.64 3.33
N CYS A 357 -3.75 27.56 3.10
CA CYS A 357 -3.54 29.00 3.26
C CYS A 357 -4.77 29.64 3.93
N ASP A 358 -4.82 30.97 3.99
CA ASP A 358 -5.94 31.68 4.61
C ASP A 358 -7.23 31.58 3.82
N GLU A 359 -7.14 31.43 2.49
CA GLU A 359 -8.31 31.39 1.60
C GLU A 359 -8.83 30.00 1.32
N PHE A 360 -7.96 28.99 1.25
CA PHE A 360 -8.32 27.67 0.76
C PHE A 360 -7.47 26.55 1.33
N VAL A 361 -7.99 25.32 1.20
CA VAL A 361 -7.26 24.08 1.47
C VAL A 361 -6.79 23.44 0.18
N LEU A 362 -5.59 22.85 0.19
CA LEU A 362 -5.05 22.11 -0.94
C LEU A 362 -5.16 20.60 -0.72
N GLU A 363 -5.67 19.91 -1.73
CA GLU A 363 -5.59 18.46 -1.88
C GLU A 363 -4.83 18.14 -3.18
N ILE A 364 -3.76 17.34 -3.08
CA ILE A 364 -2.92 16.93 -4.18
C ILE A 364 -3.26 15.48 -4.57
N LYS A 365 -3.33 15.25 -5.89
CA LYS A 365 -3.44 13.92 -6.48
C LYS A 365 -2.37 13.71 -7.53
N CYS A 366 -1.57 12.66 -7.34
CA CYS A 366 -0.55 12.23 -8.29
C CYS A 366 -0.98 10.90 -8.90
N PRO A 367 -1.90 10.89 -9.89
CA PRO A 367 -2.37 9.67 -10.51
C PRO A 367 -1.23 8.89 -11.16
N TYR A 368 -1.31 7.56 -11.10
CA TYR A 368 -0.33 6.65 -11.72
C TYR A 368 -0.78 6.16 -13.10
N THR A 369 -2.08 6.23 -13.39
CA THR A 369 -2.69 5.74 -14.64
C THR A 369 -3.63 6.79 -15.25
N GLU A 370 -3.81 6.76 -16.57
CA GLU A 370 -4.76 7.62 -17.30
C GLU A 370 -6.17 7.49 -16.73
N ARG A 371 -6.64 6.25 -16.52
CA ARG A 371 -7.94 5.99 -15.90
C ARG A 371 -8.11 6.71 -14.56
N THR A 372 -7.10 6.66 -13.69
CA THR A 372 -7.17 7.38 -12.40
C THR A 372 -7.10 8.89 -12.58
N HIS A 373 -6.34 9.39 -13.56
CA HIS A 373 -6.26 10.81 -13.87
C HIS A 373 -7.61 11.37 -14.34
N GLU A 374 -8.29 10.66 -15.25
CA GLU A 374 -9.63 11.02 -15.74
C GLU A 374 -10.68 11.14 -14.61
N CYS A 375 -10.56 10.34 -13.56
CA CYS A 375 -11.44 10.41 -12.39
C CYS A 375 -11.26 11.69 -11.54
N TYR A 376 -10.18 12.45 -11.74
CA TYR A 376 -9.90 13.65 -10.96
C TYR A 376 -10.14 14.95 -11.73
N VAL A 377 -9.96 14.96 -13.05
CA VAL A 377 -9.93 16.20 -13.86
C VAL A 377 -11.30 16.81 -14.17
N ASP A 378 -12.39 16.15 -13.75
CA ASP A 378 -13.76 16.64 -13.90
C ASP A 378 -14.47 16.56 -12.56
N VAL A 379 -14.81 17.72 -11.96
CA VAL A 379 -15.47 17.80 -10.66
C VAL A 379 -16.81 17.06 -10.65
N ALA A 380 -17.56 17.09 -11.77
CA ALA A 380 -18.83 16.38 -11.87
C ALA A 380 -18.65 14.84 -11.85
N LYS A 381 -17.45 14.36 -12.19
CA LYS A 381 -17.07 12.94 -12.13
C LYS A 381 -16.23 12.60 -10.90
N LEU A 382 -15.91 13.58 -10.05
CA LEU A 382 -15.08 13.35 -8.88
C LEU A 382 -15.77 12.34 -7.98
N SER A 383 -15.06 11.27 -7.64
CA SER A 383 -15.67 10.21 -6.84
C SER A 383 -16.17 10.77 -5.50
N PRO A 384 -17.33 10.32 -4.99
CA PRO A 384 -17.87 10.78 -3.70
C PRO A 384 -16.88 10.63 -2.53
N LYS A 385 -15.95 9.68 -2.64
CA LYS A 385 -14.85 9.50 -1.70
C LYS A 385 -13.95 10.74 -1.60
N TYR A 386 -13.52 11.28 -2.74
CA TYR A 386 -12.63 12.45 -2.76
C TYR A 386 -13.37 13.72 -2.44
N PHE A 387 -14.61 13.86 -2.92
CA PHE A 387 -15.44 15.01 -2.56
C PHE A 387 -15.66 15.08 -1.04
N ALA A 388 -16.05 13.98 -0.39
CA ALA A 388 -16.18 13.94 1.07
C ALA A 388 -14.88 14.22 1.83
N GLN A 389 -13.73 13.76 1.30
CA GLN A 389 -12.44 14.06 1.89
C GLN A 389 -12.16 15.57 1.87
N ILE A 390 -12.34 16.21 0.72
CA ILE A 390 -12.07 17.65 0.53
C ILE A 390 -13.06 18.50 1.31
N GLN A 391 -14.35 18.12 1.31
CA GLN A 391 -15.38 18.78 2.10
C GLN A 391 -15.10 18.71 3.61
N LEU A 392 -14.63 17.56 4.11
CA LEU A 392 -14.25 17.47 5.53
C LEU A 392 -13.02 18.32 5.85
N GLN A 393 -12.01 18.33 4.97
CA GLN A 393 -10.84 19.19 5.14
C GLN A 393 -11.25 20.66 5.24
N MET A 394 -12.12 21.15 4.36
CA MET A 394 -12.68 22.52 4.44
C MET A 394 -13.46 22.76 5.74
N HIS A 395 -14.27 21.79 6.17
CA HIS A 395 -15.05 21.89 7.40
C HIS A 395 -14.17 22.07 8.64
N VAL A 396 -13.15 21.22 8.84
CA VAL A 396 -12.29 21.26 10.04
C VAL A 396 -11.27 22.39 10.02
N THR A 397 -11.03 23.01 8.86
CA THR A 397 -10.10 24.14 8.71
C THR A 397 -10.81 25.48 8.59
N HIS A 398 -12.15 25.47 8.56
CA HIS A 398 -12.99 26.64 8.33
C HIS A 398 -12.57 27.42 7.08
N ARG A 399 -12.42 26.72 5.96
CA ARG A 399 -12.11 27.32 4.66
C ARG A 399 -13.30 27.23 3.72
N PRO A 400 -13.61 28.30 2.99
CA PRO A 400 -14.81 28.36 2.14
C PRO A 400 -14.65 27.60 0.81
N LYS A 401 -13.41 27.29 0.41
CA LYS A 401 -13.10 26.60 -0.84
C LYS A 401 -11.83 25.76 -0.71
N ALA A 402 -11.65 24.84 -1.64
CA ALA A 402 -10.45 24.02 -1.78
C ALA A 402 -9.96 23.99 -3.22
N LEU A 403 -8.64 23.82 -3.35
CA LEU A 403 -7.97 23.56 -4.62
C LEU A 403 -7.61 22.07 -4.68
N LEU A 404 -8.22 21.34 -5.60
CA LEU A 404 -7.79 20.01 -6.00
C LEU A 404 -6.74 20.15 -7.12
N ALA A 405 -5.50 19.80 -6.79
CA ALA A 405 -4.36 19.83 -7.70
C ALA A 405 -4.03 18.43 -8.21
N VAL A 406 -4.22 18.19 -9.50
CA VAL A 406 -3.96 16.89 -10.14
C VAL A 406 -2.69 17.00 -10.97
N ALA A 407 -1.63 16.32 -10.52
CA ALA A 407 -0.39 16.26 -11.27
C ALA A 407 -0.60 15.48 -12.58
N ALA A 408 -0.04 15.99 -13.68
CA ALA A 408 -0.01 15.26 -14.93
C ALA A 408 0.75 13.93 -14.77
N LEU A 409 0.46 12.96 -15.64
CA LEU A 409 1.20 11.68 -15.66
C LEU A 409 2.69 11.86 -15.98
N ASP A 410 3.04 12.97 -16.63
CA ASP A 410 4.40 13.38 -16.99
C ASP A 410 4.89 14.60 -16.17
N PHE A 411 4.32 14.82 -14.99
CA PHE A 411 4.62 15.97 -14.12
C PHE A 411 6.11 16.16 -13.85
N GLU A 412 6.89 15.08 -13.73
CA GLU A 412 8.34 15.11 -13.53
C GLU A 412 9.08 15.97 -14.55
N THR A 413 8.60 15.94 -15.80
CA THR A 413 9.15 16.70 -16.91
C THR A 413 8.39 17.99 -17.15
N THR A 414 7.05 17.93 -17.14
CA THR A 414 6.21 19.04 -17.63
C THR A 414 5.83 20.03 -16.54
N ARG A 415 5.87 19.60 -15.27
CA ARG A 415 5.37 20.35 -14.11
C ARG A 415 3.91 20.80 -14.23
N ARG A 416 3.14 20.20 -15.15
CA ARG A 416 1.74 20.56 -15.39
C ARG A 416 0.85 20.02 -14.28
N ILE A 417 -0.04 20.89 -13.80
CA ILE A 417 -1.00 20.60 -12.74
C ILE A 417 -2.36 21.06 -13.24
N THR A 418 -3.33 20.14 -13.25
CA THR A 418 -4.73 20.51 -13.44
C THR A 418 -5.27 21.03 -12.11
N GLN A 419 -5.79 22.25 -12.10
CA GLN A 419 -6.30 22.93 -10.92
C GLN A 419 -7.83 22.97 -10.97
N LEU A 420 -8.48 22.43 -9.96
CA LEU A 420 -9.93 22.40 -9.84
C LEU A 420 -10.36 23.03 -8.52
N TRP A 421 -11.23 24.03 -8.61
CA TRP A 421 -11.81 24.69 -7.44
C TRP A 421 -13.09 23.99 -7.01
N ILE A 422 -13.21 23.77 -5.71
CA ILE A 422 -14.36 23.12 -5.09
C ILE A 422 -14.82 24.01 -3.93
N ASP A 423 -16.08 24.42 -3.97
CA ASP A 423 -16.70 25.23 -2.92
C ASP A 423 -17.15 24.35 -1.74
N TYR A 424 -17.15 24.94 -0.56
CA TYR A 424 -17.64 24.30 0.65
C TYR A 424 -19.14 24.08 0.59
N ASP A 425 -19.56 22.82 0.72
CA ASP A 425 -20.95 22.39 0.77
C ASP A 425 -21.26 21.90 2.19
N ARG A 426 -21.82 22.81 2.98
CA ARG A 426 -22.19 22.56 4.38
C ARG A 426 -23.20 21.43 4.53
N ALA A 427 -24.26 21.44 3.73
CA ALA A 427 -25.33 20.46 3.82
C ALA A 427 -24.82 19.05 3.49
N TYR A 428 -23.97 18.94 2.46
CA TYR A 428 -23.33 17.69 2.10
C TYR A 428 -22.43 17.16 3.23
N VAL A 429 -21.52 17.99 3.76
CA VAL A 429 -20.55 17.51 4.74
C VAL A 429 -21.23 17.12 6.05
N GLU A 430 -22.24 17.87 6.50
CA GLU A 430 -23.01 17.55 7.70
C GLU A 430 -23.72 16.19 7.55
N GLY A 431 -24.34 15.93 6.40
CA GLY A 431 -25.00 14.65 6.14
C GLY A 431 -24.03 13.45 6.05
N VAL A 432 -22.82 13.65 5.54
CA VAL A 432 -21.77 12.61 5.54
C VAL A 432 -21.23 12.38 6.95
N MET A 433 -21.02 13.45 7.72
CA MET A 433 -20.54 13.39 9.10
C MET A 433 -21.52 12.65 10.00
N GLU A 434 -22.82 12.92 9.90
CA GLU A 434 -23.86 12.24 10.70
C GLU A 434 -23.83 10.72 10.51
N GLN A 435 -23.78 10.26 9.25
CA GLN A 435 -23.69 8.84 8.94
C GLN A 435 -22.37 8.22 9.43
N ALA A 436 -21.25 8.93 9.28
CA ALA A 436 -19.94 8.46 9.75
C ALA A 436 -19.85 8.41 11.28
N TYR A 437 -20.52 9.34 11.97
CA TYR A 437 -20.64 9.40 13.42
C TYR A 437 -21.35 8.16 13.96
N GLU A 438 -22.43 7.73 13.32
CA GLU A 438 -23.14 6.49 13.70
C GLU A 438 -22.21 5.26 13.64
N PHE A 439 -21.43 5.15 12.57
CA PHE A 439 -20.40 4.10 12.45
C PHE A 439 -19.34 4.23 13.56
N TRP A 440 -18.86 5.43 13.84
CA TRP A 440 -17.88 5.68 14.90
C TRP A 440 -18.38 5.19 16.27
N CYS A 441 -19.60 5.57 16.65
CA CYS A 441 -20.23 5.18 17.91
C CYS A 441 -20.37 3.65 18.01
N LYS A 442 -20.87 3.02 16.95
CA LYS A 442 -21.21 1.59 16.96
C LYS A 442 -20.00 0.67 16.81
N ALA A 443 -18.94 1.11 16.13
CA ALA A 443 -17.78 0.28 15.82
C ALA A 443 -16.51 0.75 16.53
N ILE A 444 -16.13 2.02 16.37
CA ILE A 444 -14.82 2.54 16.78
C ILE A 444 -14.77 2.76 18.29
N PHE A 445 -15.77 3.44 18.86
CA PHE A 445 -15.82 3.67 20.31
C PHE A 445 -15.88 2.35 21.09
N LYS A 446 -16.67 1.37 20.64
CA LYS A 446 -16.68 0.02 21.23
C LYS A 446 -15.32 -0.68 21.13
N ALA A 447 -14.54 -0.43 20.07
CA ALA A 447 -13.19 -0.96 19.94
C ALA A 447 -12.21 -0.26 20.90
N LEU A 448 -12.35 1.06 21.09
CA LEU A 448 -11.57 1.83 22.06
C LEU A 448 -11.82 1.34 23.50
N LEU A 449 -13.09 1.13 23.90
CA LEU A 449 -13.44 0.57 25.22
C LEU A 449 -12.84 -0.82 25.44
N LYS A 450 -12.86 -1.69 24.42
CA LYS A 450 -12.21 -3.03 24.51
C LYS A 450 -10.70 -2.93 24.64
N LYS A 451 -10.09 -1.97 23.94
CA LYS A 451 -8.65 -1.71 24.00
C LYS A 451 -8.23 -1.15 25.37
N ARG A 452 -9.08 -0.33 26.02
CA ARG A 452 -8.89 0.13 27.41
C ARG A 452 -8.73 -1.04 28.38
N SER A 453 -9.57 -2.07 28.26
CA SER A 453 -9.58 -3.22 29.18
C SER A 453 -8.51 -4.27 28.89
N SER A 454 -7.88 -4.21 27.72
CA SER A 454 -6.80 -5.14 27.34
C SER A 454 -5.50 -4.63 27.97
N LYS A 455 -5.00 -5.30 29.03
CA LYS A 455 -3.73 -4.95 29.70
C LYS A 455 -2.56 -4.95 28.70
N LYS A 456 -1.57 -4.09 29.00
CA LYS A 456 -0.32 -3.83 28.27
C LYS A 456 0.26 -5.04 27.55
#